data_AF-A0A537ML03-F1
#
_entry.id   AF-A0A537ML03-F1
#
_cell.length_a   1.000
_cell.length_b   1.000
_cell.length_c   1.000
_cell.angle_alpha   90.00
_cell.angle_beta   90.00
_cell.angle_gamma   90.00
#
_symmetry.space_group_name_H-M   'P 1'
#
loop_
_entity.id
_entity.type
_entity.pdbx_description
1 polymer ?
#
loop_
_entity_poly.entity_id
_entity_poly.type
_entity_poly.pdbx_seq_one_letter_code
_entity_poly.pdbx_strand_id
1 'polypeptide(L)'
;MNLQELRYCDPSPAVDWEYMQEPQRVGSSFALVNLARFVPPPTASSWRVTVEGQFCNLLKLERGWDGYNSGPISRAVAAFTRAILKSAMKPDTPAPTLVPTRGGGVQLEWHEQGLDIELMVYRP
;
A
#
# COMPACT_ATOMS: atom_id res chain seq x y z
N MET A 1 -8.54 0.95 9.29
CA MET A 1 -7.19 1.16 9.84
C MET A 1 -6.89 2.65 9.79
N ASN A 2 -6.49 3.25 10.92
CA ASN A 2 -6.19 4.69 10.98
C ASN A 2 -4.65 4.93 10.81
N LEU A 3 -4.23 6.16 10.45
CA LEU A 3 -2.82 6.53 10.22
C LEU A 3 -1.85 6.22 11.40
N GLN A 4 -2.34 6.12 12.63
CA GLN A 4 -1.58 5.71 13.80
C GLN A 4 -1.28 4.20 13.81
N GLU A 5 -2.19 3.35 13.34
CA GLU A 5 -1.97 1.89 13.30
C GLU A 5 -0.96 1.50 12.20
N LEU A 6 -0.96 2.21 11.08
CA LEU A 6 0.00 2.00 9.99
C LEU A 6 1.46 2.30 10.40
N ARG A 7 1.66 3.27 11.31
CA ARG A 7 2.99 3.61 11.85
C ARG A 7 3.62 2.50 12.69
N TYR A 8 2.82 1.59 13.25
CA TYR A 8 3.33 0.51 14.09
C TYR A 8 3.88 -0.68 13.26
N CYS A 9 3.52 -0.78 11.97
CA CYS A 9 3.88 -1.92 11.14
C CYS A 9 5.17 -1.76 10.33
N ASP A 10 5.79 -0.58 10.29
CA ASP A 10 7.00 -0.31 9.49
C ASP A 10 8.13 0.28 10.34
N PRO A 11 9.10 -0.53 10.80
CA PRO A 11 10.24 -0.04 11.59
C PRO A 11 11.34 0.61 10.73
N SER A 12 11.10 0.87 9.44
CA SER A 12 12.11 1.46 8.55
C SER A 12 12.23 2.98 8.78
N PRO A 13 13.43 3.53 9.04
CA PRO A 13 13.64 4.97 9.20
C PRO A 13 13.56 5.77 7.88
N ALA A 14 13.17 5.15 6.76
CA ALA A 14 13.24 5.73 5.42
C ALA A 14 11.91 6.30 4.87
N VAL A 15 10.83 6.27 5.66
CA VAL A 15 9.56 6.90 5.27
C VAL A 15 9.36 8.13 6.14
N ASP A 16 9.64 9.29 5.56
CA ASP A 16 9.42 10.58 6.19
C ASP A 16 7.91 10.86 6.22
N TRP A 17 7.24 10.35 7.26
CA TRP A 17 5.79 10.45 7.47
C TRP A 17 5.31 11.90 7.65
N GLU A 18 6.23 12.81 7.92
CA GLU A 18 5.99 14.25 8.06
C GLU A 18 5.53 14.87 6.73
N TYR A 19 5.95 14.32 5.59
CA TYR A 19 5.59 14.82 4.25
C TYR A 19 4.12 14.55 3.84
N MET A 20 3.38 13.69 4.55
CA MET A 20 1.97 13.42 4.26
C MET A 20 0.99 14.29 5.07
N GLN A 21 1.48 15.22 5.90
CA GLN A 21 0.64 16.05 6.78
C GLN A 21 0.51 17.52 6.37
N GLU A 22 1.14 17.98 5.30
CA GLU A 22 1.17 19.42 4.98
C GLU A 22 0.10 19.83 3.96
N PRO A 23 -0.95 20.58 4.34
CA PRO A 23 -1.84 21.19 3.36
C PRO A 23 -1.07 22.31 2.66
N GLN A 24 -0.91 22.16 1.33
CA GLN A 24 -0.34 23.18 0.46
C GLN A 24 -1.05 24.53 0.67
N ARG A 25 -0.40 25.46 1.38
CA ARG A 25 -0.87 26.85 1.48
C ARG A 25 -0.56 27.57 0.17
N VAL A 26 -1.49 27.53 -0.77
CA VAL A 26 -1.54 28.49 -1.87
C VAL A 26 -2.37 29.69 -1.42
N GLY A 27 -1.84 30.89 -1.68
CA GLY A 27 -2.31 32.16 -1.15
C GLY A 27 -3.76 32.53 -1.48
N SER A 28 -4.28 33.41 -0.64
CA SER A 28 -5.63 33.96 -0.66
C SER A 28 -5.96 34.74 -1.94
N SER A 29 -7.12 34.44 -2.56
CA SER A 29 -7.99 35.44 -3.18
C SER A 29 -9.43 34.93 -3.18
N PHE A 30 -10.32 35.67 -2.52
CA PHE A 30 -11.75 35.40 -2.45
C PHE A 30 -12.39 35.53 -3.83
N ALA A 31 -12.94 34.43 -4.35
CA ALA A 31 -13.91 34.45 -5.44
C ALA A 31 -15.09 33.55 -5.07
N LEU A 32 -16.22 34.19 -4.76
CA LEU A 32 -17.52 33.54 -4.55
C LEU A 32 -17.99 32.92 -5.86
N VAL A 33 -17.84 31.61 -6.07
CA VAL A 33 -18.53 30.92 -7.17
C VAL A 33 -18.86 29.45 -6.86
N ASN A 34 -20.16 29.15 -6.92
CA ASN A 34 -20.83 27.85 -7.01
C ASN A 34 -20.75 26.84 -5.85
N LEU A 35 -21.89 26.71 -5.16
CA LEU A 35 -22.32 25.57 -4.33
C LEU A 35 -22.56 24.28 -5.16
N ALA A 36 -21.77 24.04 -6.21
CA ALA A 36 -21.64 22.68 -6.70
C ALA A 36 -20.85 21.96 -5.61
N ARG A 37 -21.48 21.00 -4.92
CA ARG A 37 -20.80 20.10 -3.99
C ARG A 37 -19.49 19.67 -4.65
N PHE A 38 -18.36 20.19 -4.16
CA PHE A 38 -17.10 19.52 -4.38
C PHE A 38 -17.24 18.21 -3.62
N VAL A 39 -17.76 17.19 -4.30
CA VAL A 39 -17.54 15.81 -3.90
C VAL A 39 -16.09 15.61 -4.31
N PRO A 40 -15.11 15.65 -3.38
CA PRO A 40 -13.79 15.17 -3.74
C PRO A 40 -14.02 13.78 -4.37
N PRO A 41 -13.46 13.48 -5.56
CA PRO A 41 -13.52 12.12 -6.08
C PRO A 41 -13.16 11.20 -4.91
N PRO A 42 -13.93 10.12 -4.65
CA PRO A 42 -13.78 9.29 -3.46
C PRO A 42 -12.30 9.11 -3.28
N THR A 43 -11.76 9.70 -2.22
CA THR A 43 -10.32 9.89 -2.05
C THR A 43 -9.73 8.51 -2.16
N ALA A 44 -9.18 8.18 -3.33
CA ALA A 44 -8.54 6.92 -3.54
C ALA A 44 -7.47 6.91 -2.45
N SER A 45 -7.69 6.11 -1.41
CA SER A 45 -6.66 5.88 -0.43
C SER A 45 -5.48 5.41 -1.27
N SER A 46 -4.44 6.24 -1.38
CA SER A 46 -3.33 5.98 -2.31
C SER A 46 -2.94 4.53 -2.15
N TRP A 47 -2.65 3.83 -3.25
CA TRP A 47 -2.35 2.39 -3.19
C TRP A 47 -1.37 2.02 -2.07
N ARG A 48 -0.47 2.95 -1.70
CA ARG A 48 0.45 2.87 -0.55
C ARG A 48 -0.25 2.52 0.77
N VAL A 49 -1.32 3.23 1.12
CA VAL A 49 -2.08 3.00 2.36
C VAL A 49 -2.70 1.61 2.36
N THR A 50 -3.27 1.20 1.22
CA THR A 50 -3.86 -0.13 1.06
C THR A 50 -2.81 -1.22 1.15
N VAL A 51 -1.68 -1.06 0.46
CA VAL A 51 -0.54 -2.00 0.47
C VAL A 51 0.08 -2.13 1.86
N GLU A 52 0.29 -1.03 2.57
CA GLU A 52 0.83 -1.10 3.94
C GLU A 52 -0.15 -1.76 4.91
N GLY A 53 -1.45 -1.50 4.76
CA GLY A 53 -2.48 -2.20 5.54
C GLY A 53 -2.48 -3.72 5.28
N GLN A 54 -2.24 -4.14 4.05
CA GLN A 54 -2.09 -5.56 3.71
C GLN A 54 -0.81 -6.14 4.34
N PHE A 55 0.33 -5.47 4.20
CA PHE A 55 1.58 -5.92 4.83
C PHE A 55 1.50 -6.01 6.36
N CYS A 56 0.79 -5.08 7.02
CA CYS A 56 0.51 -5.16 8.46
C CYS A 56 -0.12 -6.50 8.86
N ASN A 57 -0.99 -7.05 8.02
CA ASN A 57 -1.65 -8.33 8.28
C ASN A 57 -0.75 -9.50 7.89
N LEU A 58 -0.14 -9.44 6.70
CA LEU A 58 0.65 -10.54 6.17
C LEU A 58 1.95 -10.79 6.96
N LEU A 59 2.59 -9.74 7.48
CA LEU A 59 3.80 -9.88 8.31
C LEU A 59 3.53 -10.47 9.70
N LYS A 60 2.26 -10.59 10.10
CA LYS A 60 1.84 -11.29 11.33
C LYS A 60 1.57 -12.77 11.11
N LEU A 61 1.56 -13.25 9.87
CA LEU A 61 1.32 -14.66 9.58
C LEU A 61 2.48 -15.49 10.13
N GLU A 62 2.13 -16.42 11.01
CA GLU A 62 3.08 -17.38 11.57
C GLU A 62 3.26 -18.57 10.64
N ARG A 63 4.30 -19.37 10.90
CA ARG A 63 4.48 -20.64 10.19
C ARG A 63 3.23 -21.52 10.39
N GLY A 64 2.70 -22.07 9.30
CA GLY A 64 1.51 -22.92 9.35
C GLY A 64 0.21 -22.24 8.97
N TRP A 65 0.21 -20.95 8.60
CA TRP A 65 -0.99 -20.16 8.28
C TRP A 65 -1.86 -20.76 7.16
N ASP A 66 -1.28 -21.53 6.23
CA ASP A 66 -1.95 -22.30 5.16
C ASP A 66 -1.49 -23.77 5.17
N GLY A 67 -1.31 -24.33 6.38
CA GLY A 67 -0.86 -25.71 6.59
C GLY A 67 0.66 -25.86 6.73
N TYR A 68 1.12 -27.10 6.95
CA TYR A 68 2.42 -27.44 7.56
C TYR A 68 3.67 -26.78 6.94
N ASN A 69 3.63 -26.49 5.63
CA ASN A 69 4.79 -25.97 4.87
C ASN A 69 4.70 -24.47 4.55
N SER A 70 3.73 -23.75 5.08
CA SER A 70 3.60 -22.30 4.85
C SER A 70 4.51 -21.52 5.81
N GLY A 71 5.50 -20.81 5.26
CA GLY A 71 6.38 -19.93 6.00
C GLY A 71 5.78 -18.52 6.21
N PRO A 72 6.28 -17.77 7.22
CA PRO A 72 5.98 -16.34 7.33
C PRO A 72 6.56 -15.58 6.13
N ILE A 73 5.97 -14.43 5.77
CA ILE A 73 6.56 -13.55 4.76
C ILE A 73 7.93 -13.06 5.25
N SER A 74 8.93 -13.14 4.37
CA SER A 74 10.24 -12.55 4.61
C SER A 74 10.15 -11.03 4.66
N ARG A 75 10.66 -10.41 5.73
CA ARG A 75 10.74 -8.95 5.85
C ARG A 75 11.55 -8.32 4.70
N ALA A 76 12.56 -9.02 4.19
CA ALA A 76 13.34 -8.56 3.03
C ALA A 76 12.51 -8.55 1.75
N VAL A 77 11.66 -9.56 1.54
CA VAL A 77 10.71 -9.59 0.41
C VAL A 77 9.70 -8.45 0.54
N ALA A 78 9.12 -8.23 1.72
CA ALA A 78 8.19 -7.11 1.92
C ALA A 78 8.85 -5.75 1.61
N ALA A 79 10.08 -5.52 2.08
CA ALA A 79 10.82 -4.29 1.78
C ALA A 79 11.12 -4.13 0.29
N PHE A 80 11.52 -5.20 -0.40
CA PHE A 80 11.79 -5.17 -1.84
C PHE A 80 10.51 -4.93 -2.65
N THR A 81 9.41 -5.59 -2.30
CA THR A 81 8.10 -5.37 -2.93
C THR A 81 7.65 -3.92 -2.79
N ARG A 82 7.82 -3.30 -1.61
CA ARG A 82 7.55 -1.86 -1.42
C ARG A 82 8.39 -1.00 -2.36
N ALA A 83 9.67 -1.33 -2.54
CA ALA A 83 10.56 -0.60 -3.44
C ALA A 83 10.11 -0.71 -4.91
N ILE A 84 9.74 -1.91 -5.37
CA ILE A 84 9.17 -2.15 -6.70
C ILE A 84 7.95 -1.25 -6.91
N LEU A 85 6.97 -1.33 -6.00
CA LEU A 85 5.72 -0.58 -6.13
C LEU A 85 5.95 0.93 -6.10
N LYS A 86 6.85 1.41 -5.23
CA LYS A 86 7.23 2.83 -5.18
C LYS A 86 7.84 3.32 -6.49
N SER A 87 8.59 2.47 -7.19
CA SER A 87 9.22 2.80 -8.46
C SER A 87 8.26 2.75 -9.66
N ALA A 88 7.27 1.87 -9.63
CA ALA A 88 6.40 1.59 -10.77
C ALA A 88 5.03 2.31 -10.72
N MET A 89 4.47 2.50 -9.52
CA MET A 89 3.08 2.94 -9.37
C MET A 89 2.95 4.45 -9.18
N LYS A 90 1.98 5.05 -9.87
CA LYS A 90 1.55 6.44 -9.68
C LYS A 90 0.50 6.51 -8.56
N PRO A 91 0.23 7.70 -7.97
CA PRO A 91 -0.75 7.84 -6.89
C PRO A 91 -2.17 7.33 -7.24
N ASP A 92 -2.56 7.42 -8.50
CA ASP A 92 -3.85 7.02 -9.07
C ASP A 92 -3.88 5.58 -9.60
N THR A 93 -2.77 4.84 -9.51
CA THR A 93 -2.74 3.43 -9.90
C THR A 93 -3.57 2.58 -8.91
N PRO A 94 -4.41 1.66 -9.40
CA PRO A 94 -5.12 0.71 -8.53
C PRO A 94 -4.17 -0.09 -7.65
N ALA A 95 -4.55 -0.30 -6.39
CA ALA A 95 -3.74 -1.07 -5.46
C ALA A 95 -3.78 -2.57 -5.82
N PRO A 96 -2.63 -3.28 -5.81
CA PRO A 96 -2.66 -4.73 -5.91
C PRO A 96 -3.25 -5.34 -4.65
N THR A 97 -3.85 -6.51 -4.83
CA THR A 97 -4.03 -7.48 -3.74
C THR A 97 -2.68 -8.16 -3.48
N LEU A 98 -2.31 -8.29 -2.20
CA LEU A 98 -1.12 -9.00 -1.77
C LEU A 98 -1.50 -10.38 -1.25
N VAL A 99 -0.94 -11.42 -1.84
CA VAL A 99 -1.17 -12.81 -1.47
C VAL A 99 0.15 -13.41 -0.95
N PRO A 100 0.19 -13.92 0.29
CA PRO A 100 1.37 -14.58 0.84
C PRO A 100 1.64 -15.90 0.11
N THR A 101 2.91 -16.20 -0.14
CA THR A 101 3.30 -17.49 -0.72
C THR A 101 3.82 -18.44 0.36
N ARG A 102 3.70 -19.75 0.14
CA ARG A 102 4.21 -20.77 1.07
C ARG A 102 5.71 -20.64 1.34
N GLY A 103 6.47 -20.15 0.36
CA GLY A 103 7.92 -19.94 0.47
C GLY A 103 8.35 -18.66 1.21
N GLY A 104 7.41 -17.92 1.80
CA GLY A 104 7.68 -16.64 2.46
C GLY A 104 7.84 -15.47 1.50
N GLY A 105 7.36 -15.62 0.26
CA GLY A 105 7.27 -14.56 -0.73
C GLY A 105 5.92 -13.84 -0.71
N VAL A 106 5.69 -12.97 -1.69
CA VAL A 106 4.40 -12.31 -1.91
C VAL A 106 4.06 -12.27 -3.40
N GLN A 107 2.80 -12.54 -3.73
CA GLN A 107 2.21 -12.31 -5.04
C GLN A 107 1.39 -11.03 -5.01
N LEU A 108 1.49 -10.26 -6.08
CA LEU A 108 0.75 -9.03 -6.31
C LEU A 108 -0.21 -9.28 -7.47
N GLU A 109 -1.48 -8.97 -7.26
CA GLU A 109 -2.53 -9.25 -8.22
C GLU A 109 -3.34 -7.97 -8.49
N TRP A 110 -3.47 -7.62 -9.77
CA TRP A 110 -4.39 -6.59 -10.24
C TRP A 110 -5.44 -7.26 -11.12
N HIS A 111 -6.71 -7.09 -10.77
CA HIS A 111 -7.86 -7.55 -11.53
C HIS A 111 -8.74 -6.34 -11.83
N GLU A 112 -8.49 -5.67 -12.96
CA GLU A 112 -9.14 -4.39 -13.29
C GLU A 112 -9.65 -4.42 -14.73
N GLN A 113 -10.93 -4.09 -14.94
CA GLN A 113 -11.52 -3.88 -16.27
C GLN A 113 -11.29 -5.03 -17.28
N GLY A 114 -11.21 -6.28 -16.79
CA GLY A 114 -10.96 -7.46 -17.62
C GLY A 114 -9.49 -7.67 -18.01
N LEU A 115 -8.56 -6.95 -17.36
CA LEU A 115 -7.12 -7.20 -17.39
C LEU A 115 -6.68 -7.82 -16.06
N ASP A 116 -5.89 -8.87 -16.18
CA ASP A 116 -5.27 -9.58 -15.06
C ASP A 116 -3.75 -9.42 -15.15
N ILE A 117 -3.15 -8.85 -14.10
CA ILE A 117 -1.70 -8.76 -13.96
C ILE A 117 -1.31 -9.45 -12.67
N GLU A 118 -0.37 -10.39 -12.76
CA GLU A 118 0.20 -11.08 -11.61
C GLU A 118 1.73 -10.89 -11.59
N LEU A 119 2.27 -10.55 -10.42
CA LEU A 119 3.70 -10.44 -10.20
C LEU A 119 4.07 -11.14 -8.91
N MET A 120 4.96 -12.13 -8.98
CA MET A 120 5.46 -12.83 -7.80
C MET A 120 6.87 -12.36 -7.42
N VAL A 121 7.04 -12.01 -6.15
CA VAL A 121 8.33 -11.68 -5.54
C VAL A 121 8.72 -12.78 -4.56
N TYR A 122 9.78 -13.52 -4.90
CA TYR A 122 10.32 -14.59 -4.06
C TYR A 122 11.58 -14.17 -3.30
N ARG A 123 12.38 -13.25 -3.85
CA ARG A 123 13.64 -12.73 -3.28
C ARG A 123 13.87 -11.28 -3.73
N PRO A 124 14.70 -10.50 -3.00
CA PRO A 124 15.18 -9.18 -3.42
C PRO A 124 16.04 -9.20 -4.69
#